data_AF-A0A7X8ZNU0-F1
#
_entry.id   AF-A0A7X8ZNU0-F1
#
_cell.length_a   1.000
_cell.length_b   1.000
_cell.length_c   1.000
_cell.angle_alpha   90.00
_cell.angle_beta   90.00
_cell.angle_gamma   90.00
#
_symmetry.space_group_name_H-M   'P 1'
#
loop_
_entity.id
_entity.type
_entity.pdbx_description
1 polymer ?
#
loop_
_entity_poly.entity_id
_entity_poly.type
_entity_poly.pdbx_seq_one_letter_code
_entity_poly.pdbx_strand_id
1 'polypeptide(L)'
;NSRIEGEEGDAFNSDYGGDKFDLEFPESQRILYNKLKQTGKPIIFVNVSGSCMSLKAQQNECEAILQVFYPGAMGGKAFADILFGNCSPSGRLPVTFYKNSEDLPIMEDYSIANRTHLNFKGEVCYPFGYGLTYSDITEDWLDKDSCCVTNNGPFDTRYTILKWKGTKLEDFETLYLKKGEKQTVKF
;
A
#
# COMPACT_ATOMS: atom_id res chain seq x y z
N ASN A 1 -6.59 -31.03 15.52
CA ASN A 1 -5.24 -31.27 16.09
C ASN A 1 -4.81 -29.96 16.73
N SER A 2 -4.86 -29.84 18.05
CA SER A 2 -4.62 -28.59 18.82
C SER A 2 -3.15 -28.22 18.96
N ARG A 3 -2.32 -28.66 18.02
CA ARG A 3 -0.87 -28.47 17.96
C ARG A 3 -0.43 -27.84 16.64
N ILE A 4 -1.37 -27.30 15.86
CA ILE A 4 -1.10 -26.66 14.58
C ILE A 4 -1.35 -25.16 14.77
N GLU A 5 -0.29 -24.37 14.75
CA GLU A 5 -0.41 -22.90 14.69
C GLU A 5 -0.74 -22.44 13.27
N GLY A 6 -1.29 -21.23 13.12
CA GLY A 6 -1.83 -20.75 11.83
C GLY A 6 -0.83 -20.75 10.67
N GLU A 7 0.47 -20.75 10.98
CA GLU A 7 1.56 -20.81 9.99
C GLU A 7 2.12 -22.23 9.76
N GLU A 8 1.63 -23.25 10.47
CA GLU A 8 2.03 -24.65 10.26
C GLU A 8 1.34 -25.21 8.99
N GLY A 9 1.95 -24.88 7.86
CA GLY A 9 1.47 -25.08 6.50
C GLY A 9 1.80 -23.91 5.57
N ASP A 10 2.40 -22.84 6.12
CA ASP A 10 2.55 -21.53 5.49
C ASP A 10 4.03 -21.30 5.12
N ALA A 11 4.26 -20.93 3.86
CA ALA A 11 5.52 -20.55 3.19
C ALA A 11 6.79 -21.41 3.41
N PHE A 12 7.26 -21.61 4.65
CA PHE A 12 8.53 -22.29 4.99
C PHE A 12 8.57 -23.78 4.65
N ASN A 13 7.42 -24.46 4.55
CA ASN A 13 7.30 -25.87 4.13
C ASN A 13 6.71 -26.03 2.72
N SER A 14 6.59 -24.94 1.95
CA SER A 14 6.18 -25.03 0.55
C SER A 14 7.33 -25.55 -0.32
N ASP A 15 7.02 -26.21 -1.43
CA ASP A 15 8.01 -26.75 -2.37
C ASP A 15 9.03 -25.69 -2.87
N TYR A 16 8.70 -24.41 -2.72
CA TYR A 16 9.49 -23.26 -3.15
C TYR A 16 9.97 -22.36 -1.99
N GLY A 17 9.89 -22.83 -0.74
CA GLY A 17 10.45 -22.10 0.42
C GLY A 17 9.83 -20.71 0.68
N GLY A 18 8.61 -20.48 0.17
CA GLY A 18 7.88 -19.21 0.32
C GLY A 18 7.78 -18.38 -0.95
N ASP A 19 8.48 -18.77 -2.03
CA ASP A 19 8.33 -18.14 -3.34
C ASP A 19 6.96 -18.45 -3.95
N LYS A 20 6.43 -17.49 -4.71
CA LYS A 20 5.13 -17.59 -5.39
C LYS A 20 5.34 -17.60 -6.89
N PHE A 21 4.52 -18.39 -7.58
CA PHE A 21 4.48 -18.41 -9.04
C PHE A 21 3.94 -17.11 -9.64
N ASP A 22 2.99 -16.49 -8.95
CA ASP A 22 2.33 -15.27 -9.39
C ASP A 22 2.02 -14.34 -8.20
N LEU A 23 1.41 -13.19 -8.51
CA LEU A 23 0.99 -12.20 -7.52
C LEU A 23 -0.47 -12.37 -7.08
N GLU A 24 -1.16 -13.43 -7.50
CA GLU A 24 -2.57 -13.62 -7.20
C GLU A 24 -2.78 -14.10 -5.77
N PHE A 25 -3.96 -13.83 -5.23
CA PHE A 25 -4.36 -14.39 -3.94
C PHE A 25 -4.62 -15.90 -4.05
N PRO A 26 -4.41 -16.66 -2.98
CA PRO A 26 -4.76 -18.08 -2.93
C PRO A 26 -6.20 -18.33 -3.41
N GLU A 27 -6.41 -19.43 -4.13
CA GLU A 27 -7.69 -19.73 -4.77
C GLU A 27 -8.88 -19.67 -3.79
N SER A 28 -8.72 -20.21 -2.58
CA SER A 28 -9.74 -20.16 -1.53
C SER A 28 -10.16 -18.73 -1.17
N GLN A 29 -9.22 -17.78 -1.12
CA GLN A 29 -9.49 -16.37 -0.86
C GLN A 29 -10.20 -15.71 -2.05
N ARG A 30 -9.82 -16.06 -3.29
CA ARG A 30 -10.51 -15.57 -4.51
C ARG A 30 -11.96 -16.07 -4.59
N ILE A 31 -12.21 -17.34 -4.25
CA ILE A 31 -13.56 -17.91 -4.17
C ILE A 31 -14.40 -17.16 -3.13
N LEU A 32 -13.85 -16.95 -1.92
CA LEU A 32 -14.53 -16.17 -0.87
C LEU A 32 -14.84 -14.75 -1.34
N TYR A 33 -13.86 -14.06 -1.90
CA TYR A 33 -14.03 -12.70 -2.43
C TYR A 33 -15.16 -12.62 -3.46
N ASN A 34 -15.20 -13.56 -4.42
CA ASN A 34 -16.27 -13.63 -5.41
C ASN A 34 -17.65 -13.88 -4.79
N LYS A 35 -17.74 -14.67 -3.71
CA LYS A 35 -18.99 -14.85 -2.96
C LYS A 35 -19.41 -13.60 -2.20
N LEU A 36 -18.47 -12.85 -1.64
CA LEU A 36 -18.75 -11.56 -0.97
C LEU A 36 -19.29 -10.52 -1.97
N LYS A 37 -18.72 -10.43 -3.17
CA LYS A 37 -19.23 -9.55 -4.24
C LYS A 37 -20.69 -9.83 -4.61
N GLN A 38 -21.10 -11.11 -4.60
CA GLN A 38 -22.48 -11.51 -4.89
C GLN A 38 -23.50 -11.02 -3.84
N THR A 39 -23.04 -10.54 -2.67
CA THR A 39 -23.94 -10.02 -1.63
C THR A 39 -24.43 -8.60 -1.93
N GLY A 40 -23.78 -7.87 -2.85
CA GLY A 40 -24.11 -6.48 -3.17
C GLY A 40 -23.84 -5.47 -2.04
N LYS A 41 -23.13 -5.89 -1.00
CA LYS A 41 -22.70 -5.01 0.10
C LYS A 41 -21.37 -4.34 -0.26
N PRO A 42 -21.14 -3.10 0.20
CA PRO A 42 -19.83 -2.46 0.10
C PRO A 42 -18.74 -3.33 0.76
N ILE A 43 -17.59 -3.45 0.11
CA ILE A 43 -16.44 -4.23 0.54
C ILE A 43 -15.28 -3.29 0.82
N ILE A 44 -14.79 -3.35 2.07
CA ILE A 44 -13.47 -2.83 2.44
C ILE A 44 -12.49 -4.00 2.40
N PHE A 45 -11.54 -3.97 1.46
CA PHE A 45 -10.55 -5.03 1.30
C PHE A 45 -9.31 -4.74 2.14
N VAL A 46 -9.06 -5.56 3.15
CA VAL A 46 -7.88 -5.43 4.02
C VAL A 46 -6.83 -6.43 3.58
N ASN A 47 -5.76 -5.93 2.95
CA ASN A 47 -4.66 -6.76 2.47
C ASN A 47 -3.60 -6.93 3.56
N VAL A 48 -3.56 -8.12 4.14
CA VAL A 48 -2.55 -8.58 5.10
C VAL A 48 -1.57 -9.46 4.34
N SER A 49 -0.42 -8.90 3.93
CA SER A 49 0.55 -9.62 3.08
C SER A 49 1.99 -9.23 3.41
N GLY A 50 2.93 -10.18 3.28
CA GLY A 50 4.37 -9.90 3.43
C GLY A 50 5.03 -9.26 2.20
N SER A 51 4.32 -9.22 1.07
CA SER A 51 4.83 -8.74 -0.22
C SER A 51 3.75 -8.04 -1.04
N CYS A 52 4.14 -7.53 -2.21
CA CYS A 52 3.22 -7.09 -3.24
C CYS A 52 2.26 -8.23 -3.62
N MET A 53 0.96 -7.94 -3.64
CA MET A 53 -0.09 -8.78 -4.21
C MET A 53 -0.77 -8.00 -5.33
N SER A 54 -1.25 -8.69 -6.37
CA SER A 54 -2.02 -8.04 -7.44
C SER A 54 -3.37 -7.59 -6.87
N LEU A 55 -3.61 -6.27 -6.89
CA LEU A 55 -4.85 -5.65 -6.44
C LEU A 55 -5.71 -5.17 -7.62
N LYS A 56 -5.47 -5.69 -8.83
CA LYS A 56 -6.09 -5.23 -10.08
C LYS A 56 -7.62 -5.32 -10.08
N ALA A 57 -8.18 -6.33 -9.44
CA ALA A 57 -9.62 -6.50 -9.31
C ALA A 57 -10.16 -5.59 -8.20
N GLN A 58 -9.56 -5.71 -7.01
CA GLN A 58 -10.00 -5.01 -5.81
C GLN A 58 -10.02 -3.50 -5.99
N GLN A 59 -9.04 -2.91 -6.70
CA GLN A 59 -8.98 -1.46 -6.90
C GLN A 59 -10.17 -0.89 -7.69
N ASN A 60 -10.85 -1.73 -8.47
CA ASN A 60 -12.01 -1.35 -9.29
C ASN A 60 -13.33 -1.83 -8.68
N GLU A 61 -13.29 -2.82 -7.80
CA GLU A 61 -14.46 -3.56 -7.33
C GLU A 61 -14.76 -3.33 -5.84
N CYS A 62 -13.83 -2.76 -5.08
CA CYS A 62 -13.99 -2.46 -3.65
C CYS A 62 -14.08 -0.95 -3.42
N GLU A 63 -14.86 -0.54 -2.43
CA GLU A 63 -15.03 0.86 -2.03
C GLU A 63 -13.80 1.40 -1.30
N ALA A 64 -13.03 0.52 -0.64
CA ALA A 64 -11.76 0.89 -0.03
C ALA A 64 -10.80 -0.30 0.03
N ILE A 65 -9.50 0.01 0.02
CA ILE A 65 -8.43 -0.96 0.22
C ILE A 65 -7.48 -0.44 1.29
N LEU A 66 -7.17 -1.28 2.27
CA LEU A 66 -6.15 -1.00 3.29
C LEU A 66 -5.03 -2.04 3.19
N GLN A 67 -3.81 -1.57 2.91
CA GLN A 67 -2.61 -2.37 3.05
C GLN A 67 -2.11 -2.28 4.50
N VAL A 68 -2.00 -3.43 5.19
CA VAL A 68 -1.53 -3.47 6.59
C VAL A 68 -0.27 -4.31 6.80
N PHE A 69 0.27 -4.92 5.74
CA PHE A 69 1.40 -5.85 5.79
C PHE A 69 1.24 -6.92 6.89
N TYR A 70 2.33 -7.34 7.55
CA TYR A 70 2.27 -8.07 8.81
C TYR A 70 2.33 -7.08 9.98
N PRO A 71 1.21 -6.81 10.67
CA PRO A 71 1.10 -5.63 11.52
C PRO A 71 1.60 -5.87 12.96
N GLY A 72 2.20 -7.03 13.24
CA GLY A 72 2.72 -7.40 14.55
C GLY A 72 1.63 -7.62 15.63
N ALA A 73 2.07 -7.82 16.88
CA ALA A 73 1.18 -8.22 17.99
C ALA A 73 0.07 -7.19 18.31
N MET A 74 0.35 -5.89 18.12
CA MET A 74 -0.62 -4.81 18.33
C MET A 74 -1.37 -4.43 17.04
N GLY A 75 -1.16 -5.18 15.97
CA GLY A 75 -1.65 -4.85 14.63
C GLY A 75 -3.17 -4.75 14.53
N GLY A 76 -3.89 -5.66 15.20
CA GLY A 76 -5.36 -5.60 15.24
C GLY A 76 -5.90 -4.32 15.87
N LYS A 77 -5.24 -3.83 16.93
CA LYS A 77 -5.62 -2.55 17.58
C LYS A 77 -5.30 -1.36 16.69
N ALA A 78 -4.10 -1.31 16.13
CA ALA A 78 -3.69 -0.23 15.22
C ALA A 78 -4.59 -0.17 13.97
N PHE A 79 -4.95 -1.33 13.41
CA PHE A 79 -5.90 -1.42 12.30
C PHE A 79 -7.29 -0.93 12.69
N ALA A 80 -7.80 -1.31 13.86
CA ALA A 80 -9.10 -0.83 14.33
C ALA A 80 -9.12 0.70 14.50
N ASP A 81 -8.04 1.29 15.03
CA ASP A 81 -7.94 2.75 15.15
C ASP A 81 -8.02 3.46 13.79
N ILE A 82 -7.47 2.86 12.73
CA ILE A 82 -7.63 3.37 11.37
C ILE A 82 -9.06 3.14 10.88
N LEU A 83 -9.55 1.90 10.93
CA LEU A 83 -10.86 1.53 10.36
C LEU A 83 -12.02 2.33 10.95
N PHE A 84 -11.97 2.63 12.26
CA PHE A 84 -12.98 3.42 12.96
C PHE A 84 -12.70 4.93 12.95
N GLY A 85 -11.62 5.38 12.30
CA GLY A 85 -11.30 6.79 12.15
C GLY A 85 -10.75 7.47 13.42
N ASN A 86 -10.27 6.71 14.41
CA ASN A 86 -9.53 7.26 15.55
C ASN A 86 -8.18 7.87 15.12
N CYS A 87 -7.64 7.39 14.01
CA CYS A 87 -6.43 7.91 13.38
C CYS A 87 -6.55 7.85 11.86
N SER A 88 -6.15 8.92 11.17
CA SER A 88 -6.05 8.93 9.71
C SER A 88 -4.88 8.05 9.24
N PRO A 89 -5.03 7.24 8.18
CA PRO A 89 -3.91 6.51 7.61
C PRO A 89 -2.89 7.50 7.04
N SER A 90 -1.61 7.21 7.24
CA SER A 90 -0.50 8.07 6.81
C SER A 90 0.65 7.29 6.17
N GLY A 91 0.43 6.02 5.83
CA GLY A 91 1.44 5.16 5.25
C GLY A 91 1.75 5.54 3.80
N ARG A 92 3.01 5.38 3.39
CA ARG A 92 3.46 5.45 1.99
C ARG A 92 4.06 4.10 1.60
N LEU A 93 3.73 3.58 0.43
CA LEU A 93 4.15 2.26 0.01
C LEU A 93 5.67 2.19 -0.16
N PRO A 94 6.38 1.26 0.52
CA PRO A 94 7.82 1.10 0.38
C PRO A 94 8.21 0.26 -0.85
N VAL A 95 7.22 -0.33 -1.54
CA VAL A 95 7.40 -1.15 -2.74
C VAL A 95 6.27 -0.85 -3.73
N THR A 96 6.54 -1.05 -5.02
CA THR A 96 5.53 -0.96 -6.06
C THR A 96 4.60 -2.18 -6.01
N PHE A 97 3.30 -1.96 -6.14
CA PHE A 97 2.30 -3.01 -6.31
C PHE A 97 2.04 -3.23 -7.80
N TYR A 98 2.59 -4.30 -8.36
CA TYR A 98 2.51 -4.65 -9.77
C TYR A 98 1.17 -5.30 -10.12
N LYS A 99 0.74 -5.16 -11.38
CA LYS A 99 -0.48 -5.81 -11.88
C LYS A 99 -0.30 -7.31 -12.04
N ASN A 100 0.82 -7.73 -12.64
CA ASN A 100 1.12 -9.12 -12.95
C ASN A 100 2.61 -9.41 -12.75
N SER A 101 2.96 -10.67 -12.51
CA SER A 101 4.35 -11.13 -12.37
C SER A 101 5.06 -11.27 -13.72
N GLU A 102 4.32 -11.48 -14.81
CA GLU A 102 4.86 -11.63 -16.17
C GLU A 102 5.51 -10.35 -16.69
N ASP A 103 5.13 -9.20 -16.14
CA ASP A 103 5.75 -7.91 -16.45
C ASP A 103 7.13 -7.76 -15.78
N LEU A 104 7.50 -8.65 -14.85
CA LEU A 104 8.76 -8.61 -14.13
C LEU A 104 9.78 -9.56 -14.77
N PRO A 105 11.06 -9.15 -14.90
CA PRO A 105 12.11 -10.05 -15.35
C PRO A 105 12.30 -11.25 -14.41
N ILE A 106 12.71 -12.39 -14.97
CA ILE A 106 13.08 -13.59 -14.22
C ILE A 106 14.16 -13.27 -13.18
N MET A 107 14.17 -13.97 -12.05
CA MET A 107 15.03 -13.61 -10.91
C MET A 107 16.53 -13.58 -11.24
N GLU A 108 16.98 -14.40 -12.18
CA GLU A 108 18.37 -14.51 -12.64
C GLU A 108 18.82 -13.36 -13.55
N ASP A 109 17.88 -12.52 -14.03
CA ASP A 109 18.23 -11.33 -14.79
C ASP A 109 18.73 -10.23 -13.85
N TYR A 110 20.05 -10.13 -13.71
CA TYR A 110 20.71 -9.08 -12.93
C TYR A 110 20.73 -7.72 -13.63
N SER A 111 20.16 -7.60 -14.83
CA SER A 111 19.89 -6.29 -15.39
C SER A 111 18.84 -5.59 -14.52
N ILE A 112 19.05 -4.32 -14.21
CA ILE A 112 18.06 -3.52 -13.47
C ILE A 112 16.92 -3.04 -14.41
N ALA A 113 16.95 -3.45 -15.67
CA ALA A 113 15.97 -3.07 -16.67
C ALA A 113 14.60 -3.64 -16.28
N ASN A 114 13.57 -2.80 -16.38
CA ASN A 114 12.20 -3.17 -16.00
C ASN A 114 12.05 -3.76 -14.58
N ARG A 115 12.97 -3.44 -13.67
CA ARG A 115 12.90 -3.76 -12.24
C ARG A 115 12.74 -2.51 -11.42
N THR A 116 12.28 -2.68 -10.18
CA THR A 116 12.14 -1.60 -9.17
C THR A 116 11.18 -0.49 -9.62
N HIS A 117 10.89 0.46 -8.75
CA HIS A 117 10.10 1.63 -9.14
C HIS A 117 10.81 2.58 -10.12
N LEU A 118 12.14 2.53 -10.22
CA LEU A 118 12.92 3.44 -11.06
C LEU A 118 12.90 3.06 -12.54
N ASN A 119 12.93 1.76 -12.84
CA ASN A 119 13.13 1.26 -14.20
C ASN A 119 11.94 0.49 -14.77
N PHE A 120 10.95 0.13 -13.94
CA PHE A 120 9.74 -0.52 -14.43
C PHE A 120 8.98 0.39 -15.41
N LYS A 121 8.54 -0.18 -16.54
CA LYS A 121 7.87 0.54 -17.62
C LYS A 121 6.40 0.13 -17.82
N GLY A 122 5.96 -0.93 -17.15
CA GLY A 122 4.58 -1.39 -17.21
C GLY A 122 3.63 -0.57 -16.34
N GLU A 123 2.36 -0.93 -16.40
CA GLU A 123 1.34 -0.36 -15.53
C GLU A 123 1.34 -1.04 -14.16
N VAL A 124 1.13 -0.25 -13.11
CA VAL A 124 1.11 -0.71 -11.71
C VAL A 124 -0.27 -0.51 -11.12
N CYS A 125 -0.63 -1.25 -10.08
CA CYS A 125 -1.79 -0.95 -9.25
C CYS A 125 -1.50 0.29 -8.40
N TYR A 126 -0.38 0.27 -7.66
CA TYR A 126 0.04 1.37 -6.81
C TYR A 126 1.54 1.58 -6.92
N PRO A 127 2.02 2.80 -7.26
CA PRO A 127 3.46 3.06 -7.36
C PRO A 127 4.12 3.11 -5.97
N PHE A 128 5.45 2.99 -5.97
CA PHE A 128 6.26 3.32 -4.80
C PHE A 128 5.94 4.74 -4.30
N GLY A 129 5.87 4.91 -2.97
CA GLY A 129 5.48 6.17 -2.35
C GLY A 129 3.98 6.48 -2.42
N TYR A 130 3.13 5.62 -3.00
CA TYR A 130 1.68 5.83 -2.98
C TYR A 130 1.12 5.70 -1.56
N GLY A 131 0.14 6.52 -1.21
CA GLY A 131 -0.53 6.47 0.08
C GLY A 131 -1.62 7.52 0.17
N LEU A 132 -2.73 7.17 0.80
CA LEU A 132 -3.87 8.07 0.99
C LEU A 132 -4.03 8.39 2.48
N THR A 133 -4.74 9.47 2.76
CA THR A 133 -5.24 9.85 4.07
C THR A 133 -6.74 10.05 4.00
N TYR A 134 -7.43 10.03 5.15
CA TYR A 134 -8.86 10.38 5.23
C TYR A 134 -9.13 11.87 5.06
N SER A 135 -8.10 12.71 5.19
CA SER A 135 -8.24 14.15 4.96
C SER A 135 -8.01 14.53 3.50
N ASP A 136 -8.31 15.79 3.17
CA ASP A 136 -8.04 16.38 1.87
C ASP A 136 -6.80 17.27 1.97
N ILE A 137 -5.71 16.86 1.32
CA ILE A 137 -4.40 17.53 1.41
C ILE A 137 -4.05 18.12 0.05
N THR A 138 -3.67 19.40 0.06
CA THR A 138 -3.13 20.10 -1.12
C THR A 138 -1.66 20.43 -0.89
N GLU A 139 -0.83 20.11 -1.88
CA GLU A 139 0.58 20.47 -1.95
C GLU A 139 0.80 21.60 -2.97
N ASP A 140 1.18 22.78 -2.49
CA ASP A 140 1.54 23.94 -3.32
C ASP A 140 3.06 24.11 -3.33
N TRP A 141 3.74 23.52 -4.33
CA TRP A 141 5.18 23.65 -4.50
C TRP A 141 5.54 25.08 -4.95
N LEU A 142 6.31 25.78 -4.13
CA LEU A 142 6.71 27.18 -4.35
C LEU A 142 7.97 27.27 -5.20
N ASP A 143 8.89 26.32 -4.98
CA ASP A 143 10.12 26.13 -5.73
C ASP A 143 10.57 24.65 -5.61
N LYS A 144 11.79 24.32 -6.07
CA LYS A 144 12.30 22.95 -6.05
C LYS A 144 12.56 22.39 -4.64
N ASP A 145 12.68 23.23 -3.64
CA ASP A 145 13.06 22.85 -2.26
C ASP A 145 12.01 23.29 -1.23
N SER A 146 10.92 23.94 -1.63
CA SER A 146 9.90 24.46 -0.70
C SER A 146 8.48 24.12 -1.16
N CYS A 147 7.69 23.54 -0.27
CA CYS A 147 6.28 23.23 -0.53
C CYS A 147 5.40 23.68 0.62
N CYS A 148 4.26 24.29 0.30
CA CYS A 148 3.23 24.60 1.29
C CYS A 148 2.17 23.51 1.28
N VAL A 149 1.94 22.87 2.42
CA VAL A 149 0.98 21.77 2.58
C VAL A 149 -0.20 22.27 3.39
N THR A 150 -1.40 22.14 2.83
CA THR A 150 -2.65 22.57 3.47
C THR A 150 -3.57 21.38 3.70
N ASN A 151 -4.13 21.28 4.90
CA ASN A 151 -5.17 20.31 5.22
C ASN A 151 -6.56 20.95 5.09
N ASN A 152 -7.21 20.73 3.96
CA ASN A 152 -8.56 21.22 3.66
C ASN A 152 -9.66 20.27 4.18
N GLY A 153 -9.28 19.06 4.61
CA GLY A 153 -10.24 18.07 5.04
C GLY A 153 -10.68 18.21 6.50
N PRO A 154 -11.67 17.39 6.91
CA PRO A 154 -12.30 17.50 8.22
C PRO A 154 -11.52 16.82 9.35
N PHE A 155 -10.45 16.09 9.03
CA PHE A 155 -9.69 15.28 9.98
C PHE A 155 -8.29 15.84 10.21
N ASP A 156 -7.81 15.75 11.45
CA ASP A 156 -6.39 15.87 11.70
C ASP A 156 -5.66 14.69 11.04
N THR A 157 -4.47 14.93 10.48
CA THR A 157 -3.70 13.87 9.84
C THR A 157 -2.21 14.08 9.98
N ARG A 158 -1.50 12.97 10.11
CA ARG A 158 -0.10 12.91 9.73
C ARG A 158 -0.02 12.79 8.21
N TYR A 159 0.86 13.54 7.57
CA TYR A 159 1.03 13.51 6.13
C TYR A 159 2.52 13.54 5.78
N THR A 160 2.95 12.66 4.87
CA THR A 160 4.33 12.63 4.39
C THR A 160 4.36 13.17 2.97
N ILE A 161 5.01 14.31 2.77
CA ILE A 161 5.27 14.90 1.46
C ILE A 161 6.54 14.28 0.86
N LEU A 162 6.52 14.00 -0.43
CA LEU A 162 7.60 13.32 -1.15
C LEU A 162 8.19 14.25 -2.21
N LYS A 163 9.50 14.49 -2.15
CA LYS A 163 10.24 15.28 -3.13
C LYS A 163 10.86 14.39 -4.18
N TRP A 164 10.44 14.56 -5.43
CA TRP A 164 10.87 13.73 -6.55
C TRP A 164 11.78 14.49 -7.52
N LYS A 165 12.74 13.76 -8.10
CA LYS A 165 13.46 14.16 -9.32
C LYS A 165 13.26 13.10 -10.39
N GLY A 166 12.32 13.36 -11.28
CA GLY A 166 11.82 12.32 -12.19
C GLY A 166 11.15 11.21 -11.38
N THR A 167 11.61 9.97 -11.54
CA THR A 167 11.10 8.80 -10.80
C THR A 167 11.85 8.52 -9.49
N LYS A 168 12.95 9.24 -9.22
CA LYS A 168 13.77 9.04 -8.03
C LYS A 168 13.25 9.91 -6.88
N LEU A 169 13.00 9.28 -5.74
CA LEU A 169 12.77 10.00 -4.48
C LEU A 169 14.09 10.65 -4.04
N GLU A 170 14.11 11.98 -3.94
CA GLU A 170 15.26 12.72 -3.43
C GLU A 170 15.18 12.94 -1.92
N ASP A 171 13.99 13.27 -1.43
CA ASP A 171 13.77 13.56 -0.01
C ASP A 171 12.30 13.37 0.39
N PHE A 172 12.01 13.34 1.68
CA PHE A 172 10.65 13.34 2.20
C PHE A 172 10.59 13.98 3.58
N GLU A 173 9.45 14.57 3.89
CA GLU A 173 9.21 15.17 5.19
C GLU A 173 7.83 14.79 5.71
N THR A 174 7.70 14.65 7.03
CA THR A 174 6.45 14.24 7.67
C THR A 174 5.94 15.31 8.59
N LEU A 175 4.70 15.72 8.35
CA LEU A 175 4.01 16.76 9.10
C LEU A 175 2.85 16.16 9.88
N TYR A 176 2.50 16.82 10.98
CA TYR A 176 1.19 16.67 11.58
C TYR A 176 0.40 17.96 11.31
N LEU A 177 -0.73 17.83 10.64
CA LEU A 177 -1.60 18.93 10.25
C LEU A 177 -2.96 18.75 10.91
N LYS A 178 -3.37 19.71 11.72
CA LYS A 178 -4.75 19.80 12.19
C LYS A 178 -5.68 20.14 11.03
N LYS A 179 -6.97 19.87 11.19
CA LYS A 179 -7.98 20.31 10.21
C LYS A 179 -7.88 21.83 9.96
N GLY A 180 -7.83 22.23 8.69
CA GLY A 180 -7.69 23.63 8.27
C GLY A 180 -6.29 24.21 8.42
N GLU A 181 -5.30 23.45 8.90
CA GLU A 181 -3.94 23.93 9.10
C GLU A 181 -3.13 23.97 7.79
N LYS A 182 -2.22 24.94 7.70
CA LYS A 182 -1.27 25.10 6.60
C LYS A 182 0.14 25.21 7.17
N GLN A 183 1.08 24.44 6.64
CA GLN A 183 2.50 24.48 7.01
C GLN A 183 3.38 24.49 5.77
N THR A 184 4.51 25.20 5.84
CA THR A 184 5.52 25.20 4.77
C THR A 184 6.68 24.31 5.16
N VAL A 185 7.05 23.41 4.27
CA VAL A 185 8.21 22.53 4.36
C VAL A 185 9.34 23.06 3.50
N LYS A 186 10.57 22.92 3.97
CA LYS A 186 11.79 23.15 3.20
C LYS A 186 12.65 21.90 3.24
N PHE A 187 13.11 21.48 2.07
CA PHE A 187 14.02 20.36 1.81
C PHE A 187 15.45 20.86 1.55
#